data_AF-A0A377M781-F1
#
_entry.id   AF-A0A377M781-F1
#
_cell.length_a   1.000
_cell.length_b   1.000
_cell.length_c   1.000
_cell.angle_alpha   90.00
_cell.angle_beta   90.00
_cell.angle_gamma   90.00
#
_symmetry.space_group_name_H-M   'P 1'
#
loop_
_entity.id
_entity.type
_entity.pdbx_description
1 polymer ?
#
loop_
_entity_poly.entity_id
_entity_poly.type
_entity_poly.pdbx_seq_one_letter_code
_entity_poly.pdbx_strand_id
1 'polypeptide(L)'
;MRWSLSEENASPLALIRAFDENGLLPEMMQHLMRKVAADINELDALLPVGLHLSLNVTSSQVAKPGFVFDTLSFLASIPLEKYCLVVEVTEEQPLPPTPEVTGAFLKLQLAGSRSIWMILVPAALIWNTLSNLAWTG
;
A
#
# COMPACT_ATOMS: atom_id res chain seq x y z
N MET A 1 7.64 1.21 -4.36
CA MET A 1 8.32 0.07 -5.01
C MET A 1 9.45 0.59 -5.88
N ARG A 2 10.63 -0.05 -5.84
CA ARG A 2 11.74 0.21 -6.76
C ARG A 2 12.21 -1.14 -7.30
N TRP A 3 12.51 -1.21 -8.59
CA TRP A 3 12.97 -2.43 -9.23
C TRP A 3 14.43 -2.25 -9.65
N SER A 4 15.30 -3.18 -9.23
CA SER A 4 16.71 -3.20 -9.60
C SER A 4 16.99 -4.38 -10.53
N LEU A 5 16.75 -4.21 -11.83
CA LEU A 5 17.34 -5.08 -12.86
C LEU A 5 18.72 -4.51 -13.19
N SER A 6 19.71 -5.39 -13.40
CA SER A 6 21.13 -5.07 -13.29
C SER A 6 21.66 -3.95 -14.18
N GLU A 7 20.90 -3.43 -15.16
CA GLU A 7 21.35 -2.33 -16.02
C GLU A 7 20.28 -1.28 -16.37
N GLU A 8 19.06 -1.34 -15.82
CA GLU A 8 18.01 -0.37 -16.18
C GLU A 8 17.15 0.04 -14.99
N ASN A 9 17.18 1.33 -14.65
CA ASN A 9 16.31 1.91 -13.64
C ASN A 9 14.94 2.21 -14.27
N ALA A 10 14.02 1.26 -14.17
CA ALA A 10 12.62 1.51 -14.55
C ALA A 10 11.95 2.43 -13.52
N SER A 11 11.24 3.45 -13.99
CA SER A 11 10.51 4.35 -13.09
C SER A 11 9.39 3.57 -12.37
N PRO A 12 9.11 3.87 -11.08
CA PRO A 12 8.03 3.21 -10.34
C PRO A 12 6.68 3.27 -11.05
N LEU A 13 6.39 4.39 -11.73
CA LEU A 13 5.16 4.57 -12.49
C LEU A 13 5.09 3.65 -13.72
N ALA A 14 6.18 3.55 -14.47
CA ALA A 14 6.25 2.68 -15.65
C ALA A 14 6.07 1.21 -15.25
N LEU A 15 6.65 0.81 -14.11
CA LEU A 15 6.50 -0.54 -13.56
C LEU A 15 5.05 -0.82 -13.15
N ILE A 16 4.43 0.06 -12.36
CA ILE A 16 3.04 -0.12 -11.92
C ILE A 16 2.11 -0.26 -13.12
N ARG A 17 2.28 0.59 -14.14
CA ARG A 17 1.50 0.50 -15.38
C ARG A 17 1.72 -0.83 -16.10
N ALA A 18 2.97 -1.26 -16.27
CA ALA A 18 3.27 -2.53 -16.91
C ALA A 18 2.64 -3.72 -16.16
N PHE A 19 2.71 -3.75 -14.82
CA PHE A 19 2.06 -4.80 -14.03
C PHE A 19 0.53 -4.75 -14.13
N ASP A 20 -0.07 -3.57 -14.16
CA ASP A 20 -1.53 -3.42 -14.29
C ASP A 20 -2.03 -3.83 -15.68
N GLU A 21 -1.38 -3.37 -16.73
CA GLU A 21 -1.70 -3.72 -18.13
C GLU A 21 -1.57 -5.23 -18.40
N ASN A 22 -0.65 -5.91 -17.71
CA ASN A 22 -0.47 -7.36 -17.81
C ASN A 22 -1.32 -8.14 -16.80
N GLY A 23 -2.13 -7.48 -15.97
CA GLY A 23 -2.96 -8.11 -14.95
C GLY A 23 -2.20 -8.73 -13.78
N LEU A 24 -0.90 -8.44 -13.64
CA LEU A 24 0.02 -9.00 -12.63
C LEU A 24 0.16 -8.09 -11.39
N LEU A 25 -0.58 -6.98 -11.35
CA LEU A 25 -0.54 -6.04 -10.24
C LEU A 25 -0.90 -6.66 -8.88
N PRO A 26 -1.93 -7.53 -8.76
CA PRO A 26 -2.24 -8.20 -7.50
C PRO A 26 -1.07 -9.05 -6.96
N GLU A 27 -0.46 -9.87 -7.82
CA GLU A 27 0.65 -10.77 -7.49
C GLU A 27 1.88 -9.98 -7.04
N MET A 28 2.16 -8.87 -7.74
CA MET A 28 3.21 -7.93 -7.40
C MET A 28 3.00 -7.33 -6.01
N MET A 29 1.77 -6.87 -5.72
CA MET A 29 1.42 -6.29 -4.41
C MET A 29 1.55 -7.32 -3.29
N GLN A 30 1.06 -8.55 -3.49
CA GLN A 30 1.21 -9.64 -2.52
C GLN A 30 2.68 -9.99 -2.28
N HIS A 31 3.50 -10.03 -3.32
CA HIS A 31 4.93 -10.27 -3.19
C HIS A 31 5.59 -9.15 -2.36
N LEU A 32 5.26 -7.88 -2.63
CA LEU A 32 5.80 -6.76 -1.88
C LEU A 32 5.38 -6.80 -0.41
N MET A 33 4.11 -7.08 -0.10
CA MET A 33 3.62 -7.24 1.26
C MET A 33 4.38 -8.34 2.01
N ARG A 34 4.62 -9.50 1.38
CA ARG A 34 5.41 -10.58 1.99
C ARG A 34 6.84 -10.17 2.29
N LYS A 35 7.50 -9.45 1.38
CA LYS A 35 8.86 -8.94 1.60
C LYS A 35 8.90 -7.94 2.76
N VAL A 36 8.00 -6.97 2.77
CA VAL A 36 7.91 -5.96 3.83
C VAL A 36 7.64 -6.62 5.19
N ALA A 37 6.76 -7.63 5.24
CA ALA A 37 6.50 -8.37 6.48
C ALA A 37 7.75 -9.12 6.97
N ALA A 38 8.51 -9.74 6.08
CA ALA A 38 9.76 -10.41 6.44
C ALA A 38 10.77 -9.40 7.00
N ASP A 39 10.97 -8.26 6.32
CA ASP A 39 11.89 -7.21 6.75
C ASP A 39 11.49 -6.63 8.12
N ILE A 40 10.19 -6.39 8.35
CA ILE A 40 9.67 -5.92 9.64
C ILE A 40 9.97 -6.93 10.75
N ASN A 41 9.71 -8.22 10.52
CA ASN A 41 9.94 -9.24 11.54
C ASN A 41 11.43 -9.43 11.85
N GLU A 42 12.31 -9.29 10.85
CA GLU A 42 13.76 -9.35 11.06
C GLU A 42 14.27 -8.14 11.86
N LEU A 43 13.71 -6.97 11.61
CA LEU A 43 14.15 -5.70 12.20
C LEU A 43 13.32 -5.25 13.41
N ASP A 44 12.35 -6.04 13.87
CA ASP A 44 11.33 -5.61 14.85
C ASP A 44 11.92 -5.08 16.17
N ALA A 45 13.07 -5.63 16.60
CA ALA A 45 13.77 -5.19 17.80
C ALA A 45 14.42 -3.80 17.66
N LEU A 46 14.66 -3.35 16.43
CA LEU A 46 15.32 -2.09 16.10
C LEU A 46 14.33 -1.01 15.65
N LEU A 47 13.12 -1.40 15.24
CA LEU A 47 12.10 -0.48 14.75
C LEU A 47 11.37 0.23 15.91
N PRO A 48 11.02 1.52 15.75
CA PRO A 48 10.30 2.26 16.78
C PRO A 48 8.85 1.78 16.90
N VAL A 49 8.34 1.77 18.14
CA VAL A 49 6.92 1.54 18.41
C VAL A 49 6.09 2.70 17.86
N GLY A 50 4.96 2.38 17.23
CA GLY A 50 4.06 3.35 16.61
C GLY A 50 4.45 3.72 15.18
N LEU A 51 5.32 2.95 14.52
CA LEU A 51 5.71 3.22 13.14
C LEU A 51 4.52 3.07 12.18
N HIS A 52 4.34 4.07 11.32
CA HIS A 52 3.30 4.06 10.29
C HIS A 52 3.83 3.38 9.02
N LEU A 53 3.08 2.38 8.54
CA LEU A 53 3.33 1.66 7.29
C LEU A 53 2.31 2.15 6.26
N SER A 54 2.73 2.97 5.30
CA SER A 54 1.82 3.46 4.26
C SER A 54 1.77 2.51 3.06
N LEU A 55 0.56 2.09 2.69
CA LEU A 55 0.26 1.30 1.50
C LEU A 55 -0.52 2.17 0.51
N ASN A 56 0.12 2.52 -0.60
CA ASN A 56 -0.53 3.29 -1.67
C ASN A 56 -1.30 2.35 -2.61
N VAL A 57 -2.58 2.66 -2.85
CA VAL A 57 -3.47 1.89 -3.73
C VAL A 57 -4.40 2.80 -4.54
N THR A 58 -4.92 2.29 -5.64
CA THR A 58 -5.98 2.96 -6.42
C THR A 58 -7.37 2.50 -6.00
N SER A 59 -8.40 3.26 -6.38
CA SER A 59 -9.81 2.89 -6.14
C SER A 59 -10.18 1.55 -6.78
N SER A 60 -9.64 1.26 -7.97
CA SER A 60 -9.86 -0.01 -8.67
C SER A 60 -9.25 -1.20 -7.94
N GLN A 61 -8.10 -1.03 -7.29
CA GLN A 61 -7.48 -2.07 -6.48
C GLN A 61 -8.29 -2.37 -5.22
N VAL A 62 -8.81 -1.34 -4.54
CA VAL A 62 -9.65 -1.51 -3.34
C VAL A 62 -10.92 -2.31 -3.64
N ALA A 63 -11.49 -2.14 -4.84
CA ALA A 63 -12.69 -2.85 -5.28
C ALA A 63 -12.46 -4.32 -5.68
N LYS A 64 -11.21 -4.79 -5.83
CA LYS A 64 -10.93 -6.16 -6.29
C LYS A 64 -11.30 -7.21 -5.22
N PRO A 65 -11.96 -8.32 -5.61
CA PRO A 65 -12.19 -9.46 -4.71
C PRO A 65 -10.85 -10.06 -4.29
N GLY A 66 -10.41 -9.77 -3.07
CA GLY A 66 -9.12 -10.23 -2.55
C GLY A 66 -8.35 -9.16 -1.78
N PHE A 67 -8.56 -7.88 -2.10
CA PHE A 67 -7.81 -6.78 -1.48
C PHE A 67 -7.86 -6.79 0.06
N VAL A 68 -9.07 -6.95 0.62
CA VAL A 68 -9.27 -7.04 2.07
C VAL A 68 -8.54 -8.26 2.64
N PHE A 69 -8.65 -9.42 1.99
CA PHE A 69 -8.03 -10.65 2.47
C PHE A 69 -6.50 -10.56 2.46
N ASP A 70 -5.91 -10.03 1.39
CA ASP A 70 -4.47 -9.84 1.26
C ASP A 70 -3.94 -8.85 2.30
N THR A 71 -4.68 -7.75 2.50
CA THR A 71 -4.33 -6.73 3.50
C THR A 71 -4.39 -7.28 4.93
N LEU A 72 -5.43 -8.04 5.26
CA LEU A 72 -5.55 -8.69 6.57
C LEU A 72 -4.49 -9.77 6.77
N SER A 73 -4.15 -10.52 5.72
CA SER A 73 -3.08 -11.52 5.76
C SER A 73 -1.71 -10.87 6.02
N PHE A 74 -1.44 -9.73 5.38
CA PHE A 74 -0.25 -8.93 5.66
C PHE A 74 -0.22 -8.46 7.12
N LEU A 75 -1.32 -7.90 7.61
CA LEU A 75 -1.42 -7.43 9.00
C LEU A 75 -1.21 -8.56 10.01
N ALA A 76 -1.78 -9.73 9.77
CA ALA A 76 -1.58 -10.91 10.62
C ALA A 76 -0.13 -11.43 10.62
N SER A 77 0.69 -11.02 9.64
CA SER A 77 2.09 -11.43 9.53
C SER A 77 3.08 -10.49 10.24
N ILE A 78 2.61 -9.40 10.86
CA ILE A 78 3.46 -8.42 11.56
C ILE A 78 2.98 -8.14 13.00
N PRO A 79 3.84 -7.64 13.90
CA PRO A 79 3.46 -7.29 15.28
C PRO A 79 2.52 -6.06 15.37
N LEU A 80 1.21 -6.26 15.17
CA LEU A 80 0.21 -5.18 15.05
C LEU A 80 0.10 -4.21 16.23
N GLU A 81 0.60 -4.59 17.40
CA GLU A 81 0.68 -3.72 18.59
C GLU A 81 1.73 -2.62 18.46
N LYS A 82 2.70 -2.78 17.55
CA LYS A 82 3.78 -1.81 17.28
C LYS A 82 3.58 -1.00 16.02
N TYR A 83 2.80 -1.49 15.06
CA TYR A 83 2.70 -0.89 13.73
C TYR A 83 1.29 -0.41 13.41
N CYS A 84 1.22 0.68 12.66
CA CYS A 84 -0.03 1.26 12.16
C CYS A 84 0.01 1.25 10.63
N LEU A 85 -0.87 0.48 9.99
CA LEU A 85 -1.04 0.51 8.55
C LEU A 85 -1.89 1.72 8.14
N VAL A 86 -1.41 2.48 7.17
CA VAL A 86 -2.16 3.56 6.53
C VAL A 86 -2.39 3.15 5.09
N VAL A 87 -3.63 2.90 4.70
CA VAL A 87 -4.00 2.66 3.30
C VAL A 87 -4.28 4.00 2.65
N GLU A 88 -3.38 4.41 1.76
CA GLU A 88 -3.47 5.67 1.04
C GLU A 88 -4.11 5.41 -0.31
N VAL A 89 -5.33 5.90 -0.49
CA VAL A 89 -6.02 5.79 -1.79
C VAL A 89 -5.69 7.03 -2.60
N THR A 90 -5.02 6.81 -3.74
CA THR A 90 -4.67 7.89 -4.66
C THR A 90 -5.86 8.20 -5.57
N GLU A 91 -6.39 9.41 -5.48
CA GLU A 91 -7.50 9.83 -6.35
C GLU A 91 -6.97 10.31 -7.72
N GLU A 92 -6.85 9.40 -8.69
CA GLU A 92 -6.92 9.80 -10.12
C GLU A 92 -8.38 10.00 -10.56
N GLN A 93 -9.32 9.34 -9.87
CA GLN A 93 -10.77 9.45 -10.00
C GLN A 93 -11.41 9.38 -8.60
N PRO A 94 -12.58 9.98 -8.36
CA PRO A 94 -13.28 9.89 -7.09
C PRO A 94 -13.48 8.42 -6.69
N LEU A 95 -13.31 8.10 -5.39
CA LEU A 95 -13.70 6.80 -4.87
C LEU A 95 -15.17 6.52 -5.23
N PRO A 96 -15.46 5.47 -6.03
CA PRO A 96 -16.84 5.19 -6.39
C PRO A 96 -17.58 4.69 -5.15
N PRO A 97 -18.75 5.24 -4.80
CA PRO A 97 -19.53 4.87 -3.61
C PRO A 97 -20.23 3.53 -3.83
N THR A 98 -19.45 2.51 -4.16
CA THR A 98 -19.91 1.16 -4.42
C THR A 98 -20.00 0.39 -3.10
N PRO A 99 -20.94 -0.54 -2.96
CA PRO A 99 -21.02 -1.43 -1.79
C PRO A 99 -19.71 -2.18 -1.55
N GLU A 100 -18.95 -2.51 -2.60
CA GLU A 100 -17.67 -3.22 -2.53
C GLU A 100 -16.61 -2.37 -1.82
N VAL A 101 -16.42 -1.12 -2.26
CA VAL A 101 -15.45 -0.19 -1.64
C VAL A 101 -15.86 0.14 -0.21
N THR A 102 -17.15 0.40 0.01
CA THR A 102 -17.69 0.68 1.36
C THR A 102 -17.52 -0.53 2.28
N GLY A 103 -17.81 -1.73 1.78
CA GLY A 103 -17.64 -2.98 2.51
C GLY A 103 -16.18 -3.30 2.81
N ALA A 104 -15.26 -2.98 1.90
CA ALA A 104 -13.83 -3.11 2.15
C ALA A 104 -13.37 -2.19 3.28
N PHE A 105 -13.80 -0.92 3.26
CA PHE A 105 -13.50 0.04 4.31
C PHE A 105 -13.99 -0.43 5.69
N LEU A 106 -15.27 -0.86 5.78
CA LEU A 106 -15.84 -1.35 7.03
C LEU A 106 -15.11 -2.59 7.55
N LYS A 107 -14.79 -3.54 6.68
CA LYS A 107 -14.07 -4.77 7.07
C LYS A 107 -12.67 -4.45 7.62
N LEU A 108 -11.93 -3.56 6.96
CA LEU A 108 -10.60 -3.16 7.42
C LEU A 108 -10.67 -2.38 8.73
N GLN A 109 -11.57 -1.40 8.87
CA GLN A 109 -11.75 -0.67 10.13
C GLN A 109 -12.11 -1.58 11.30
N LEU A 110 -13.03 -2.54 11.10
CA LEU A 110 -13.42 -3.48 12.15
C LEU A 110 -12.26 -4.40 12.56
N ALA A 111 -11.51 -4.91 11.57
CA ALA A 111 -10.42 -5.85 11.81
C ALA A 111 -9.16 -5.20 12.42
N GLY A 112 -8.94 -3.91 12.18
CA GLY A 112 -7.74 -3.19 12.60
C GLY A 112 -8.04 -2.04 13.54
N SER A 113 -8.91 -2.23 14.54
CA SER A 113 -9.63 -1.20 15.31
C SER A 113 -8.80 -0.09 16.00
N ARG A 114 -7.46 -0.07 15.84
CA ARG A 114 -6.56 1.02 16.20
C ARG A 114 -5.43 1.31 15.19
N SER A 115 -5.24 0.44 14.19
CA SER A 115 -4.01 0.37 13.39
C SER A 115 -4.26 0.44 11.89
N ILE A 116 -5.49 0.68 11.42
CA ILE A 116 -5.75 0.94 9.99
C ILE A 116 -6.42 2.30 9.80
N TRP A 117 -5.73 3.18 9.08
CA TRP A 117 -6.30 4.44 8.61
C TRP A 117 -6.37 4.41 7.10
N MET A 118 -7.53 4.72 6.52
CA MET A 118 -7.61 4.95 5.09
C MET A 118 -7.69 6.46 4.83
N ILE A 119 -6.74 7.00 4.08
CA ILE A 119 -6.71 8.42 3.72
C ILE A 119 -6.86 8.57 2.20
N LEU A 120 -7.71 9.52 1.81
CA LEU A 120 -7.79 9.98 0.43
C LEU A 120 -6.68 10.99 0.20
N VAL A 121 -5.76 10.68 -0.70
CA VAL A 121 -4.72 11.61 -1.11
C VAL A 121 -5.05 12.10 -2.52
N PRO A 122 -5.33 13.41 -2.70
CA PRO A 122 -5.46 13.98 -4.04
C PRO A 122 -4.19 13.73 -4.84
N ALA A 123 -4.29 13.26 -6.10
CA ALA A 123 -3.11 12.96 -6.93
C ALA A 123 -2.09 14.12 -7.00
N ALA A 124 -2.56 15.37 -6.89
CA ALA A 124 -1.73 16.58 -6.84
C ALA A 124 -0.80 16.66 -5.61
N LEU A 125 -1.19 16.10 -4.46
CA LEU A 125 -0.37 16.09 -3.24
C LEU A 125 0.76 15.05 -3.28
N ILE A 126 0.56 13.94 -4.01
CA ILE A 126 1.58 12.90 -4.18
C ILE A 126 2.72 13.42 -5.06
N TRP A 127 2.40 14.14 -6.13
CA TRP A 127 3.40 14.73 -7.01
C TRP A 127 4.31 15.72 -6.27
N ASN A 128 3.78 16.57 -5.41
CA ASN A 128 4.58 17.50 -4.60
C ASN A 128 5.45 16.79 -3.56
N THR A 129 4.97 15.69 -2.97
CA THR A 129 5.75 14.92 -1.99
C THR A 129 6.87 14.12 -2.66
N LEU A 130 6.62 13.52 -3.82
CA LEU A 130 7.63 12.77 -4.59
C LEU A 130 8.64 13.67 -5.32
N SER A 131 8.23 14.86 -5.77
CA SER A 131 9.15 15.84 -6.40
C SER A 131 10.05 16.53 -5.37
N ASN A 132 9.57 16.79 -4.16
CA ASN A 132 10.40 17.34 -3.08
C ASN A 132 11.41 16.33 -2.52
N LEU A 133 11.11 15.03 -2.56
CA LEU A 133 12.06 13.96 -2.21
C LEU A 133 13.10 13.67 -3.31
N ALA A 134 12.91 14.20 -4.52
CA ALA A 134 13.81 14.01 -5.66
C ALA A 134 14.85 15.13 -5.83
N TRP A 135 14.81 16.21 -5.03
CA TRP A 135 15.73 17.35 -5.14
C TRP A 135 16.32 17.82 -3.79
N THR A 136 16.25 17.00 -2.75
CA THR A 136 17.03 17.18 -1.52
C THR A 136 17.82 15.91 -1.24
N GLY A 137 18.92 15.75 -1.97
CA GLY A 137 19.89 14.65 -1.85
C GLY A 137 21.02 14.84 -2.84
#